data_AF-A0A8S2T6K7-F1
#
_entry.id   AF-A0A8S2T6K7-F1
#
_cell.length_a   1.000
_cell.length_b   1.000
_cell.length_c   1.000
_cell.angle_alpha   90.00
_cell.angle_beta   90.00
_cell.angle_gamma   90.00
#
_symmetry.space_group_name_H-M   'P 1'
#
loop_
_entity.id
_entity.type
_entity.pdbx_description
1 polymer ?
#
loop_
_entity_poly.entity_id
_entity_poly.type
_entity_poly.pdbx_seq_one_letter_code
_entity_poly.pdbx_strand_id
1 'polypeptide(L)'
;RIPRVQNELVKSLGGIELGKSLNTDEAAAMGGVYQAAALSKGYRVKKFIVKDANQYPINVQFERHADPTAENSEPKLIDRTLFQRNNLYP
;
A
#
# COMPACT_ATOMS: atom_id res chain seq x y z
N ARG A 1 -15.58 9.86 17.37
CA ARG A 1 -16.10 10.74 18.45
C ARG A 1 -17.61 10.62 18.63
N ILE A 2 -18.38 10.40 17.56
CA ILE A 2 -19.83 10.23 17.64
C ILE A 2 -20.18 8.94 18.41
N PRO A 3 -20.97 9.00 19.51
CA PRO A 3 -21.29 7.82 20.33
C PRO A 3 -21.98 6.71 19.55
N ARG A 4 -22.91 7.05 18.65
CA ARG A 4 -23.62 6.05 17.82
C ARG A 4 -22.67 5.23 16.95
N VAL A 5 -21.66 5.87 16.35
CA VAL A 5 -20.66 5.19 15.53
C VAL A 5 -19.80 4.26 16.37
N GLN A 6 -19.40 4.70 17.57
CA GLN A 6 -18.63 3.86 18.50
C GLN A 6 -19.43 2.62 18.93
N ASN A 7 -20.71 2.79 19.24
CA ASN A 7 -21.58 1.67 19.62
C ASN A 7 -21.73 0.64 18.49
N GLU A 8 -21.92 1.08 17.24
CA GLU A 8 -22.01 0.16 16.10
C GLU A 8 -20.68 -0.56 15.82
N LEU A 9 -19.53 0.11 16.01
CA LEU A 9 -18.22 -0.53 15.91
C LEU A 9 -17.99 -1.58 17.00
N VAL A 10 -18.37 -1.30 18.25
CA VAL A 10 -18.28 -2.29 19.34
C VAL A 10 -19.14 -3.52 19.04
N LYS A 11 -20.35 -3.32 18.52
CA LYS A 11 -21.23 -4.42 18.10
C LYS A 11 -20.61 -5.25 16.98
N SER A 12 -20.09 -4.61 15.92
CA SER A 12 -19.49 -5.33 14.79
C SER A 12 -18.22 -6.09 15.16
N LEU A 13 -17.50 -5.63 16.19
CA LEU A 13 -16.32 -6.28 16.74
C LEU A 13 -16.67 -7.33 17.82
N GLY A 14 -17.94 -7.69 18.02
CA GLY A 14 -18.35 -8.73 18.97
C GLY A 14 -18.24 -8.32 20.44
N GLY A 15 -18.39 -7.03 20.74
CA GLY A 15 -18.35 -6.50 22.11
C GLY A 15 -16.95 -6.12 22.60
N ILE A 16 -15.93 -6.20 21.75
CA ILE A 16 -14.56 -5.76 22.09
C ILE A 16 -14.55 -4.24 22.31
N GLU A 17 -13.99 -3.80 23.44
CA GLU A 17 -13.82 -2.38 23.73
C GLU A 17 -12.86 -1.69 22.74
N LEU A 18 -13.20 -0.47 22.34
CA LEU A 18 -12.36 0.34 21.46
C LEU A 18 -11.13 0.87 22.20
N GLY A 19 -9.94 0.59 21.67
CA GLY A 19 -8.68 1.13 22.19
C GLY A 19 -8.60 2.65 22.11
N LYS A 20 -8.04 3.27 23.15
CA LYS A 20 -7.87 4.74 23.29
C LYS A 20 -6.43 5.16 23.62
N SER A 21 -5.45 4.30 23.29
CA SER A 21 -4.04 4.52 23.62
C SER A 21 -3.32 5.51 22.69
N LEU A 22 -3.97 5.92 21.59
CA LEU A 22 -3.39 6.77 20.57
C LEU A 22 -4.17 8.09 20.47
N ASN A 23 -3.45 9.22 20.34
CA ASN A 23 -4.08 10.52 20.08
C ASN A 23 -4.73 10.51 18.69
N THR A 24 -6.04 10.70 18.62
CA THR A 24 -6.81 10.59 17.36
C THR A 24 -6.58 11.75 16.39
N ASP A 25 -6.11 12.89 16.87
CA ASP A 25 -6.03 14.11 16.06
C ASP A 25 -4.64 14.26 15.43
N GLU A 26 -3.60 13.77 16.11
CA GLU A 26 -2.20 14.05 15.76
C GLU A 26 -1.45 12.82 15.25
N ALA A 27 -1.91 11.60 15.53
CA ALA A 27 -1.13 10.40 15.24
C ALA A 27 -0.80 10.24 13.75
N ALA A 28 -1.72 10.61 12.85
CA ALA A 28 -1.46 10.58 11.41
C ALA A 28 -0.34 11.55 11.01
N ALA A 29 -0.36 12.77 11.57
CA ALA A 29 0.67 13.77 11.32
C ALA A 29 2.04 13.32 11.87
N MET A 30 2.07 12.79 13.10
CA MET A 30 3.29 12.28 13.72
C MET A 30 3.90 11.10 12.93
N GLY A 31 3.06 10.18 12.45
CA GLY A 31 3.49 9.10 11.57
C GLY A 31 4.08 9.61 10.25
N GLY A 32 3.45 10.61 9.64
CA GLY A 32 3.96 11.27 8.43
C GLY A 32 5.31 11.96 8.65
N VAL A 33 5.46 12.69 9.76
CA VAL A 33 6.74 13.32 10.15
C VAL A 33 7.82 12.27 10.35
N TYR A 34 7.51 11.17 11.02
CA TYR A 34 8.45 10.06 11.22
C TYR A 34 8.90 9.45 9.88
N GLN A 35 7.96 9.19 8.98
CA GLN A 35 8.27 8.67 7.65
C GLN A 35 9.11 9.64 6.83
N ALA A 36 8.82 10.94 6.90
CA ALA A 36 9.65 11.97 6.26
C ALA A 36 11.08 11.99 6.82
N ALA A 37 11.24 11.87 8.14
CA ALA A 37 12.55 11.77 8.77
C ALA A 37 13.29 10.49 8.37
N ALA A 38 12.58 9.36 8.22
CA ALA A 38 13.16 8.09 7.76
C ALA A 38 13.67 8.14 6.31
N LEU A 39 13.01 8.92 5.45
CA LEU A 39 13.42 9.12 4.05
C LEU A 39 14.52 10.19 3.90
N SER A 40 14.64 11.09 4.87
CA SER A 40 15.63 12.17 4.86
C SER A 40 17.04 11.68 5.20
N LYS A 41 18.06 12.20 4.51
CA LYS A 41 19.47 11.91 4.80
C LYS A 41 20.00 12.62 6.05
N GLY A 42 19.29 13.65 6.53
CA GLY A 42 19.73 14.51 7.64
C GLY A 42 19.40 13.97 9.03
N TYR A 43 18.59 12.90 9.12
CA TYR A 43 18.11 12.37 10.38
C TYR A 43 18.33 10.85 10.44
N ARG A 44 18.60 10.33 11.63
CA ARG A 44 18.67 8.88 11.88
C ARG A 44 17.59 8.48 12.86
N VAL A 45 16.56 7.80 12.36
CA VAL A 45 15.45 7.26 13.17
C VAL A 45 15.62 5.75 13.37
N LYS A 46 14.86 5.17 14.30
CA LYS A 46 14.79 3.72 14.48
C LYS A 46 14.22 3.08 13.19
N LYS A 47 14.75 1.94 12.76
CA LYS A 47 14.21 1.27 11.57
C LYS A 47 12.81 0.73 11.87
N PHE A 48 11.83 1.17 11.11
CA PHE A 48 10.44 0.70 11.14
C PHE A 48 9.99 0.50 9.69
N ILE A 49 9.60 -0.71 9.32
CA ILE A 49 9.21 -1.06 7.95
C ILE A 49 7.70 -1.18 7.90
N VAL A 50 7.07 -0.41 7.02
CA VAL A 50 5.63 -0.44 6.77
C VAL A 50 5.41 -0.97 5.36
N LYS A 51 4.54 -1.98 5.24
CA LYS A 51 4.04 -2.48 3.95
C LYS A 51 2.54 -2.28 3.93
N ASP A 52 2.04 -1.66 2.87
CA ASP A 52 0.61 -1.43 2.69
C ASP A 52 0.05 -2.35 1.60
N ALA A 53 -1.27 -2.53 1.54
CA ALA A 53 -1.91 -3.35 0.52
C ALA A 53 -2.29 -2.50 -0.70
N ASN A 54 -1.90 -2.92 -1.91
CA ASN A 54 -2.42 -2.30 -3.13
C ASN A 54 -3.89 -2.71 -3.34
N GLN A 55 -4.81 -1.77 -3.28
CA GLN A 55 -6.24 -2.09 -3.33
C GLN A 55 -6.71 -2.74 -4.65
N TYR A 56 -5.97 -2.52 -5.74
CA TYR A 56 -6.31 -2.97 -7.08
C TYR A 56 -5.13 -3.70 -7.75
N PRO A 57 -5.40 -4.71 -8.59
CA PRO A 57 -4.35 -5.34 -9.37
C PRO A 57 -3.76 -4.35 -10.39
N ILE A 58 -2.46 -4.49 -10.65
CA ILE A 58 -1.73 -3.69 -11.64
C ILE A 58 -1.28 -4.62 -12.76
N ASN A 59 -1.81 -4.40 -13.96
CA ASN A 59 -1.40 -5.09 -15.17
C ASN A 59 -0.40 -4.25 -15.95
N VAL A 60 0.53 -4.92 -16.61
CA VAL A 60 1.52 -4.31 -17.51
C VAL A 60 1.43 -4.98 -18.87
N GLN A 61 1.40 -4.14 -19.91
CA GLN A 61 1.38 -4.57 -21.30
C GLN A 61 2.67 -4.09 -21.97
N PHE A 62 3.38 -4.99 -22.64
CA PHE A 62 4.61 -4.66 -23.37
C PHE A 62 4.74 -5.49 -24.64
N GLU A 63 5.45 -4.93 -25.61
CA GLU A 63 5.75 -5.59 -26.87
C GLU A 63 6.99 -6.47 -26.74
N ARG A 64 6.92 -7.70 -27.25
CA ARG A 64 8.06 -8.58 -27.42
C ARG A 64 8.42 -8.62 -28.91
N HIS A 65 9.54 -8.00 -29.27
CA HIS A 65 10.18 -8.22 -30.55
C HIS A 65 10.87 -9.59 -30.54
N ALA A 66 10.59 -10.45 -31.52
CA ALA A 66 11.34 -11.69 -31.73
C ALA A 66 12.67 -11.40 -32.45
N ASP A 67 13.58 -12.38 -32.48
CA ASP A 67 14.96 -12.21 -32.94
C ASP A 67 15.08 -11.48 -34.29
N PRO A 68 16.11 -10.62 -34.45
CA PRO A 68 16.28 -9.75 -35.62
C PRO A 68 16.56 -10.50 -36.94
N THR A 69 16.69 -11.83 -36.91
CA THR A 69 16.93 -12.69 -38.08
C THR A 69 15.65 -13.18 -38.75
N ALA A 70 14.48 -12.95 -38.16
CA ALA A 70 13.18 -13.31 -38.75
C ALA A 70 12.59 -12.11 -39.51
N GLU A 71 12.69 -12.13 -40.85
CA GLU A 71 12.29 -11.06 -41.79
C GLU A 71 10.81 -10.62 -41.73
N ASN A 72 9.98 -11.17 -40.85
CA ASN A 72 8.55 -10.83 -40.73
C ASN A 72 7.98 -11.04 -39.29
N SER A 73 8.74 -10.76 -38.23
CA SER A 73 8.20 -10.90 -36.87
C SER A 73 7.45 -9.63 -36.43
N GLU A 74 6.12 -9.66 -36.46
CA GLU A 74 5.31 -8.62 -35.83
C GLU A 74 5.51 -8.62 -34.30
N PRO A 75 5.53 -7.44 -33.65
CA PRO A 75 5.68 -7.36 -32.21
C PRO A 75 4.51 -8.06 -31.51
N LYS A 76 4.82 -9.05 -30.67
CA LYS A 76 3.80 -9.74 -29.87
C LYS A 76 3.49 -8.91 -28.62
N LEU A 77 2.25 -8.46 -28.49
CA LEU A 77 1.78 -7.85 -27.24
C LEU A 77 1.65 -8.91 -26.15
N ILE A 78 2.29 -8.66 -25.01
CA ILE A 78 2.24 -9.48 -23.81
C ILE A 78 1.54 -8.66 -22.72
N ASP A 79 0.45 -9.19 -22.18
CA ASP A 79 -0.22 -8.66 -20.98
C ASP A 79 0.08 -9.57 -19.78
N ARG A 80 0.49 -8.97 -18.66
CA ARG A 80 0.76 -9.67 -17.40
C ARG A 80 0.32 -8.83 -16.20
N THR A 81 -0.31 -9.47 -15.22
CA THR A 81 -0.55 -8.88 -13.91
C THR A 81 0.75 -8.85 -13.10
N LEU A 82 1.27 -7.64 -12.83
CA LEU A 82 2.48 -7.42 -12.03
C LEU A 82 2.19 -7.44 -10.53
N PHE A 83 1.10 -6.79 -10.11
CA PHE A 83 0.65 -6.81 -8.71
C PHE A 83 -0.77 -7.32 -8.64
N GLN A 84 -1.03 -8.33 -7.81
CA GLN A 84 -2.37 -8.83 -7.55
C GLN A 84 -3.17 -7.88 -6.65
N ARG A 85 -4.48 -8.09 -6.50
CA ARG A 85 -5.29 -7.35 -5.54
C ARG A 85 -4.80 -7.61 -4.10
N ASN A 86 -4.65 -6.55 -3.32
CA ASN A 86 -4.17 -6.55 -1.93
C ASN A 86 -2.77 -7.17 -1.74
N ASN A 87 -1.95 -7.21 -2.80
CA ASN A 87 -0.53 -7.47 -2.68
C ASN A 87 0.16 -6.40 -1.81
N LEU A 88 1.18 -6.80 -1.05
CA LEU A 88 1.93 -5.86 -0.21
C LEU A 88 2.87 -4.99 -1.05
N TYR A 89 2.95 -3.71 -0.73
CA TYR A 89 3.78 -2.71 -1.38
C TYR A 89 4.12 -1.55 -0.43
N PRO A 90 5.35 -1.00 -0.45
CA PRO A 90 6.59 -1.57 -0.98
C PRO A 90 7.13 -2.70 -0.09
#